data_AF-Q4N0C0-F1
#
_entry.id   AF-Q4N0C0-F1
#
_cell.length_a   1.000
_cell.length_b   1.000
_cell.length_c   1.000
_cell.angle_alpha   90.00
_cell.angle_beta   90.00
_cell.angle_gamma   90.00
#
_symmetry.space_group_name_H-M   'P 1'
#
loop_
_entity.id
_entity.type
_entity.pdbx_description
1 polymer ?
#
loop_
_entity_poly.entity_id
_entity_poly.type
_entity_poly.pdbx_seq_one_letter_code
_entity_poly.pdbx_strand_id
1 'polypeptide(L)'
;MVIKECDYKAKLVNGLPVLYCRFGKNTPWINISNKRFSIKHFSFSDPENHTHSINECEITIEGLVAKFSFPFDVDKILYQNRVVLKTCDRFWSGNPKYILFELAKNEFTIGFSHGVERKVDSKVEYGGRQYGGELDIDKSENKKPESGIFMYTFHTKPKGIKYEGEVVWESLPGEALPDRMLRDEETDEIVVFFQDKYLVSRKEDGIRTSDVHEFTQSHREILNSYFHNSFRST
;
A
#
# COMPACT_ATOMS: atom_id res chain seq x y z
N MET A 1 -22.55 16.39 25.37
CA MET A 1 -21.61 17.43 24.91
C MET A 1 -22.02 17.76 23.47
N VAL A 2 -22.52 18.97 23.20
CA VAL A 2 -22.99 19.34 21.86
C VAL A 2 -21.76 19.49 20.97
N ILE A 3 -21.58 18.60 20.00
CA ILE A 3 -20.54 18.74 18.98
C ILE A 3 -20.91 19.99 18.19
N LYS A 4 -20.21 21.10 18.43
CA LYS A 4 -20.33 22.28 17.57
C LYS A 4 -19.81 21.88 16.20
N GLU A 5 -20.63 22.04 15.17
CA GLU A 5 -20.18 21.90 13.78
C GLU A 5 -18.93 22.75 13.56
N CYS A 6 -17.88 22.09 13.08
CA CYS A 6 -16.58 22.69 12.83
C CYS A 6 -16.37 22.71 11.32
N ASP A 7 -16.21 23.91 10.76
CA ASP A 7 -15.86 24.06 9.35
C ASP A 7 -14.34 24.04 9.20
N TYR A 8 -13.86 23.46 8.10
CA TYR A 8 -12.45 23.42 7.74
C TYR A 8 -12.19 24.12 6.41
N LYS A 9 -10.99 24.69 6.27
CA LYS A 9 -10.43 25.08 4.98
C LYS A 9 -8.92 24.96 5.03
N ALA A 10 -8.30 24.70 3.88
CA ALA A 10 -6.86 24.64 3.78
C ALA A 10 -6.33 25.46 2.60
N LYS A 11 -5.07 25.85 2.67
CA LYS A 11 -4.34 26.50 1.57
C LYS A 11 -2.84 26.29 1.74
N LEU A 12 -2.08 26.51 0.68
CA LEU A 12 -0.63 26.60 0.77
C LEU A 12 -0.22 27.97 1.33
N VAL A 13 0.70 27.98 2.28
CA VAL A 13 1.39 29.18 2.78
C VAL A 13 2.88 28.87 2.76
N ASN A 14 3.64 29.63 1.96
CA ASN A 14 5.07 29.40 1.74
C ASN A 14 5.36 27.95 1.29
N GLY A 15 4.56 27.43 0.35
CA GLY A 15 4.70 26.08 -0.19
C GLY A 15 4.22 24.94 0.73
N LEU A 16 3.79 25.21 1.96
CA LEU A 16 3.34 24.17 2.90
C LEU A 16 1.83 24.25 3.16
N PRO A 17 1.14 23.11 3.34
CA PRO A 17 -0.29 23.11 3.65
C PRO A 17 -0.56 23.66 5.05
N VAL A 18 -1.50 24.60 5.11
CA VAL A 18 -2.01 25.18 6.35
C VAL A 18 -3.51 24.90 6.48
N LEU A 19 -3.89 24.27 7.60
CA LEU A 19 -5.26 23.94 7.95
C LEU A 19 -5.82 24.99 8.90
N TYR A 20 -7.00 25.51 8.56
CA TYR A 20 -7.76 26.40 9.41
C TYR A 20 -9.09 25.75 9.81
N CYS A 21 -9.56 26.04 11.03
CA CYS A 21 -10.88 25.67 11.49
C CYS A 21 -11.66 26.88 12.03
N ARG A 22 -12.99 26.81 12.03
CA ARG A 22 -13.87 27.75 12.75
C ARG A 22 -15.05 27.01 13.38
N PHE A 23 -15.58 27.55 14.47
CA PHE A 23 -16.68 26.94 15.24
C PHE A 23 -17.93 27.82 15.16
N GLY A 24 -18.70 27.66 14.09
CA GLY A 24 -19.87 28.48 13.78
C GLY A 24 -19.58 29.66 12.84
N LYS A 25 -20.63 30.12 12.15
CA LYS A 25 -20.54 31.02 10.97
C LYS A 25 -19.82 32.35 11.22
N ASN A 26 -19.92 32.90 12.45
CA ASN A 26 -19.40 34.23 12.81
C ASN A 26 -18.13 34.19 13.67
N THR A 27 -17.42 33.05 13.69
CA THR A 27 -16.15 32.93 14.42
C THR A 27 -14.95 33.07 13.49
N PRO A 28 -13.81 33.60 13.98
CA PRO A 28 -12.61 33.72 13.17
C PRO A 28 -12.05 32.34 12.80
N TRP A 29 -11.38 32.29 11.65
CA TRP A 29 -10.60 31.11 11.25
C TRP A 29 -9.31 31.03 12.08
N ILE A 30 -9.06 29.89 12.70
CA ILE A 30 -7.89 29.62 13.53
C ILE A 30 -7.00 28.62 12.82
N ASN A 31 -5.71 28.93 12.68
CA ASN A 31 -4.73 27.98 12.17
C ASN A 31 -4.52 26.85 13.19
N ILE A 32 -4.75 25.61 12.77
CA ILE A 32 -4.62 24.41 13.60
C ILE A 32 -3.61 23.40 13.03
N SER A 33 -2.77 23.80 12.08
CA SER A 33 -1.74 22.91 11.50
C SER A 33 -0.81 22.29 12.53
N ASN A 34 -0.50 23.01 13.61
CA ASN A 34 0.36 22.51 14.68
C ASN A 34 -0.29 21.39 15.52
N LYS A 35 -1.60 21.15 15.36
CA LYS A 35 -2.34 20.04 15.99
C LYS A 35 -2.44 18.81 15.07
N ARG A 36 -1.62 18.75 14.03
CA ARG A 36 -1.59 17.67 13.03
C ARG A 36 -0.20 17.08 12.96
N PHE A 37 -0.07 15.93 12.31
CA PHE A 37 1.22 15.35 12.00
C PHE A 37 2.06 16.37 11.22
N SER A 38 3.31 16.52 11.65
CA SER A 38 4.25 17.38 10.95
C SER A 38 4.78 16.65 9.73
N ILE A 39 4.43 17.15 8.55
CA ILE A 39 4.95 16.68 7.26
C ILE A 39 6.48 16.80 7.16
N LYS A 40 7.09 17.69 7.96
CA LYS A 40 8.54 17.88 8.04
C LYS A 40 9.27 16.69 8.67
N HIS A 41 8.54 15.75 9.27
CA HIS A 41 9.11 14.54 9.81
C HIS A 41 9.24 13.42 8.78
N PHE A 42 8.75 13.61 7.56
CA PHE A 42 9.04 12.71 6.46
C PHE A 42 10.45 12.91 5.92
N SER A 43 11.09 11.78 5.64
CA SER A 43 12.30 11.71 4.82
C SER A 43 12.17 10.48 3.90
N PHE A 44 12.83 10.55 2.76
CA PHE A 44 12.76 9.54 1.71
C PHE A 44 14.17 9.09 1.38
N SER A 45 14.38 7.81 1.13
CA SER A 45 15.65 7.34 0.56
C SER A 45 15.42 6.78 -0.84
N ASP A 46 16.28 7.14 -1.78
CA ASP A 46 16.32 6.55 -3.11
C ASP A 46 17.03 5.17 -3.08
N PRO A 47 17.08 4.44 -4.22
CA PRO A 47 17.82 3.17 -4.31
C PRO A 47 19.33 3.28 -4.08
N GLU A 48 19.91 4.46 -4.25
CA GLU A 48 21.34 4.75 -4.02
C GLU A 48 21.61 5.16 -2.55
N ASN A 49 20.57 5.18 -1.70
CA ASN A 49 20.55 5.64 -0.32
C ASN A 49 20.82 7.15 -0.15
N HIS A 50 20.61 7.96 -1.19
CA HIS A 50 20.50 9.40 -1.00
C HIS A 50 19.21 9.71 -0.25
N THR A 51 19.30 10.65 0.69
CA THR A 51 18.16 11.06 1.51
C THR A 51 17.56 12.35 0.96
N HIS A 52 16.27 12.32 0.67
CA HIS A 52 15.46 13.45 0.26
C HIS A 52 14.51 13.88 1.38
N SER A 53 14.15 15.15 1.36
CA SER A 53 13.24 15.80 2.29
C SER A 53 11.91 16.16 1.62
N ILE A 54 10.88 16.43 2.42
CA ILE A 54 9.58 16.89 1.93
C ILE A 54 9.64 18.21 1.13
N ASN A 55 10.70 19.01 1.33
CA ASN A 55 10.86 20.29 0.63
C ASN A 55 11.28 20.10 -0.84
N GLU A 56 11.76 18.91 -1.20
CA GLU A 56 12.11 18.55 -2.59
C GLU A 56 10.88 18.01 -3.35
N CYS A 57 9.77 17.76 -2.66
CA CYS A 57 8.53 17.32 -3.30
C CYS A 57 7.78 18.48 -3.95
N GLU A 58 7.05 18.18 -5.02
CA GLU A 58 6.04 19.10 -5.54
C GLU A 58 4.78 19.00 -4.67
N ILE A 59 4.27 20.15 -4.19
CA ILE A 59 3.15 20.19 -3.25
C ILE A 59 1.96 20.92 -3.88
N THR A 60 0.84 20.21 -3.98
CA THR A 60 -0.45 20.77 -4.38
C THR A 60 -1.50 20.55 -3.28
N ILE A 61 -2.59 21.31 -3.34
CA ILE A 61 -3.71 21.15 -2.40
C ILE A 61 -5.04 21.25 -3.12
N GLU A 62 -5.92 20.28 -2.86
CA GLU A 62 -7.28 20.24 -3.39
C GLU A 62 -8.25 20.01 -2.22
N GLY A 63 -9.08 21.02 -1.94
CA GLY A 63 -9.95 21.01 -0.76
C GLY A 63 -9.17 20.91 0.54
N LEU A 64 -9.26 19.75 1.21
CA LEU A 64 -8.56 19.45 2.47
C LEU A 64 -7.44 18.41 2.31
N VAL A 65 -7.19 17.96 1.08
CA VAL A 65 -6.14 16.99 0.75
C VAL A 65 -4.93 17.72 0.20
N ALA A 66 -3.77 17.55 0.84
CA ALA A 66 -2.49 17.98 0.30
C ALA A 66 -1.80 16.80 -0.38
N LYS A 67 -1.32 17.00 -1.62
CA LYS A 67 -0.58 15.99 -2.38
C LYS A 67 0.90 16.39 -2.46
N PHE A 68 1.77 15.46 -2.10
CA PHE A 68 3.23 15.58 -2.16
C PHE A 68 3.75 14.61 -3.22
N SER A 69 3.98 15.10 -4.43
CA SER A 69 4.50 14.30 -5.54
C SER A 69 6.01 14.16 -5.45
N PHE A 70 6.52 12.96 -5.70
CA PHE A 70 7.95 12.66 -5.69
C PHE A 70 8.55 12.87 -7.08
N PRO A 71 9.43 13.87 -7.28
CA PRO A 71 10.17 14.03 -8.53
C PRO A 71 11.40 13.10 -8.61
N PHE A 72 11.59 12.24 -7.63
CA PHE A 72 12.68 11.28 -7.49
C PHE A 72 12.12 9.88 -7.20
N ASP A 73 12.93 8.85 -7.42
CA ASP A 73 12.57 7.47 -7.06
C ASP A 73 12.66 7.28 -5.54
N VAL A 74 11.73 6.50 -4.99
CA VAL A 74 11.62 6.26 -3.55
C VAL A 74 11.75 4.77 -3.27
N ASP A 75 12.80 4.40 -2.55
CA ASP A 75 13.00 3.05 -2.01
C ASP A 75 12.44 2.92 -0.59
N LYS A 76 12.64 3.94 0.27
CA LYS A 76 12.09 3.93 1.64
C LYS A 76 11.44 5.26 1.99
N ILE A 77 10.37 5.17 2.77
CA ILE A 77 9.74 6.32 3.40
C ILE A 77 9.94 6.18 4.90
N LEU A 78 10.43 7.24 5.52
CA LEU A 78 10.63 7.31 6.97
C LEU A 78 9.79 8.44 7.55
N TYR A 79 9.17 8.19 8.70
CA TYR A 79 8.52 9.20 9.53
C TYR A 79 9.19 9.24 10.89
N GLN A 80 9.73 10.40 11.29
CA GLN A 80 10.49 10.54 12.55
C GLN A 80 11.60 9.47 12.69
N ASN A 81 12.37 9.26 11.61
CA ASN A 81 13.44 8.25 11.51
C ASN A 81 12.99 6.79 11.68
N ARG A 82 11.68 6.52 11.60
CA ARG A 82 11.14 5.15 11.56
C ARG A 82 10.71 4.83 10.15
N VAL A 83 11.14 3.68 9.65
CA VAL A 83 10.72 3.19 8.32
C VAL A 83 9.22 2.89 8.37
N VAL A 84 8.44 3.60 7.57
CA VAL A 84 6.99 3.38 7.40
C VAL A 84 6.68 2.64 6.10
N LEU A 85 7.56 2.73 5.12
CA LEU A 85 7.47 1.95 3.89
C LEU A 85 8.87 1.58 3.41
N LYS A 86 8.99 0.36 2.89
CA LYS A 86 10.04 -0.01 1.93
C LYS A 86 9.37 -0.50 0.65
N THR A 87 9.78 0.04 -0.49
CA THR A 87 9.22 -0.30 -1.80
C THR A 87 9.44 -1.76 -2.14
N CYS A 88 10.57 -2.34 -1.74
CA CYS A 88 10.86 -3.75 -1.92
C CYS A 88 9.83 -4.67 -1.25
N ASP A 89 9.23 -4.26 -0.14
CA ASP A 89 8.22 -5.04 0.56
C ASP A 89 6.89 -5.11 -0.24
N ARG A 90 6.73 -4.33 -1.31
CA ARG A 90 5.51 -4.16 -2.12
C ARG A 90 5.80 -3.96 -3.61
N PHE A 91 6.84 -4.61 -4.14
CA PHE A 91 7.30 -4.35 -5.51
C PHE A 91 6.20 -4.54 -6.58
N TRP A 92 5.17 -5.35 -6.31
CA TRP A 92 4.02 -5.55 -7.20
C TRP A 92 3.07 -4.35 -7.31
N SER A 93 3.01 -3.48 -6.28
CA SER A 93 2.22 -2.24 -6.32
C SER A 93 2.92 -1.15 -7.15
N GLY A 94 4.19 -1.36 -7.54
CA GLY A 94 5.01 -0.39 -8.26
C GLY A 94 5.79 0.53 -7.33
N ASN A 95 6.32 1.63 -7.87
CA ASN A 95 7.10 2.60 -7.11
C ASN A 95 6.18 3.66 -6.46
N PRO A 96 6.44 4.11 -5.23
CA PRO A 96 5.74 5.25 -4.65
C PRO A 96 5.89 6.48 -5.52
N LYS A 97 4.80 7.21 -5.75
CA LYS A 97 4.77 8.42 -6.57
C LYS A 97 4.31 9.66 -5.82
N TYR A 98 3.52 9.50 -4.77
CA TYR A 98 3.09 10.61 -3.95
C TYR A 98 2.62 10.18 -2.55
N ILE A 99 2.53 11.15 -1.65
CA ILE A 99 1.74 11.05 -0.41
C ILE A 99 0.55 12.00 -0.51
N LEU A 100 -0.64 11.52 -0.17
CA LEU A 100 -1.82 12.32 0.14
C LEU A 100 -1.91 12.51 1.65
N PHE A 101 -2.15 13.74 2.08
CA PHE A 101 -2.42 14.07 3.47
C PHE A 101 -3.80 14.66 3.60
N GLU A 102 -4.73 13.89 4.18
CA GLU A 102 -6.06 14.39 4.51
C GLU A 102 -5.97 15.18 5.82
N LEU A 103 -5.90 16.51 5.69
CA LEU A 103 -5.57 17.43 6.76
C LEU A 103 -6.59 17.38 7.90
N ALA A 104 -7.88 17.20 7.59
CA ALA A 104 -8.91 17.18 8.62
C ALA A 104 -8.86 15.89 9.45
N LYS A 105 -8.69 14.75 8.77
CA LYS A 105 -8.62 13.42 9.41
C LYS A 105 -7.26 13.11 10.02
N ASN A 106 -6.22 13.87 9.63
CA ASN A 106 -4.85 13.64 10.03
C ASN A 106 -4.31 12.27 9.59
N GLU A 107 -4.68 11.84 8.39
CA GLU A 107 -4.33 10.54 7.80
C GLU A 107 -3.43 10.73 6.57
N PHE A 108 -2.43 9.86 6.42
CA PHE A 108 -1.59 9.82 5.23
C PHE A 108 -1.87 8.57 4.41
N THR A 109 -1.89 8.75 3.09
CA THR A 109 -2.00 7.69 2.09
C THR A 109 -0.82 7.81 1.12
N ILE A 110 -0.16 6.71 0.77
CA ILE A 110 0.87 6.63 -0.26
C ILE A 110 0.22 6.12 -1.53
N GLY A 111 0.41 6.84 -2.64
CA GLY A 111 0.01 6.38 -3.97
C GLY A 111 1.19 5.83 -4.76
N PHE A 112 0.96 4.73 -5.47
CA PHE A 112 1.96 4.01 -6.24
C PHE A 112 1.74 4.16 -7.75
N SER A 113 2.76 3.81 -8.53
CA SER A 113 2.75 3.94 -10.00
C SER A 113 1.73 3.06 -10.70
N HIS A 114 1.24 1.99 -10.06
CA HIS A 114 0.19 1.13 -10.61
C HIS A 114 -1.22 1.57 -10.15
N GLY A 115 -1.39 2.81 -9.69
CA GLY A 115 -2.71 3.35 -9.31
C GLY A 115 -3.23 2.90 -7.95
N VAL A 116 -2.46 2.10 -7.22
CA VAL A 116 -2.81 1.61 -5.88
C VAL A 116 -2.48 2.65 -4.81
N GLU A 117 -3.33 2.75 -3.79
CA GLU A 117 -3.16 3.64 -2.64
C GLU A 117 -3.14 2.86 -1.31
N ARG A 118 -2.33 3.29 -0.34
CA ARG A 118 -2.19 2.63 0.98
C ARG A 118 -2.04 3.63 2.12
N LYS A 119 -2.64 3.36 3.28
CA LYS A 119 -2.47 4.18 4.48
C LYS A 119 -1.09 3.93 5.12
N VAL A 120 -0.45 5.00 5.60
CA VAL A 120 0.91 4.96 6.19
C VAL A 120 0.95 4.25 7.57
N ASP A 121 -0.20 4.07 8.23
CA ASP A 121 -0.30 3.48 9.58
C ASP A 121 -0.71 1.99 9.57
N SER A 122 -0.71 1.31 8.40
CA SER A 122 -1.05 -0.10 8.36
C SER A 122 0.07 -0.92 9.02
N LYS A 123 -0.15 -1.33 10.27
CA LYS A 123 0.60 -2.45 10.86
C LYS A 123 0.42 -3.64 9.94
N VAL A 124 1.49 -4.07 9.30
CA VAL A 124 1.45 -5.21 8.38
C VAL A 124 1.57 -6.47 9.20
N GLU A 125 0.44 -7.15 9.43
CA GLU A 125 0.42 -8.49 9.97
C GLU A 125 0.57 -9.49 8.82
N TYR A 126 1.56 -10.38 8.92
CA TYR A 126 1.76 -11.46 7.96
C TYR A 126 1.14 -12.74 8.50
N GLY A 127 0.12 -13.25 7.82
CA GLY A 127 -0.49 -14.55 8.11
C GLY A 127 -0.03 -15.60 7.10
N GLY A 128 0.56 -16.71 7.56
CA GLY A 128 0.96 -17.82 6.70
C GLY A 128 0.00 -19.00 6.79
N ARG A 129 -0.41 -19.58 5.64
CA ARG A 129 -1.23 -20.79 5.57
C ARG A 129 -0.79 -21.73 4.45
N GLN A 130 -1.03 -23.03 4.63
CA GLN A 130 -0.67 -24.08 3.69
C GLN A 130 -1.93 -24.69 3.06
N TYR A 131 -1.95 -24.83 1.73
CA TYR A 131 -3.11 -25.33 0.99
C TYR A 131 -2.72 -26.33 -0.12
N GLY A 132 -3.70 -27.07 -0.62
CA GLY A 132 -3.54 -27.93 -1.80
C GLY A 132 -4.84 -28.10 -2.59
N GLY A 133 -4.73 -28.22 -3.92
CA GLY A 133 -5.87 -28.40 -4.83
C GLY A 133 -6.36 -27.09 -5.46
N GLU A 134 -7.64 -27.02 -5.88
CA GLU A 134 -8.26 -25.75 -6.28
C GLU A 134 -8.44 -24.83 -5.07
N LEU A 135 -8.01 -23.57 -5.19
CA LEU A 135 -8.16 -22.59 -4.12
C LEU A 135 -9.34 -21.65 -4.42
N ASP A 136 -10.36 -21.75 -3.58
CA ASP A 136 -11.42 -20.75 -3.43
C ASP A 136 -11.15 -20.02 -2.11
N ILE A 137 -10.64 -18.79 -2.20
CA ILE A 137 -10.16 -18.03 -1.04
C ILE A 137 -11.31 -17.79 -0.05
N ASP A 138 -12.52 -17.49 -0.53
CA ASP A 138 -13.67 -17.16 0.33
C ASP A 138 -14.11 -18.34 1.20
N LYS A 139 -14.02 -19.56 0.65
CA LYS A 139 -14.34 -20.78 1.41
C LYS A 139 -13.26 -21.15 2.42
N SER A 140 -12.08 -20.56 2.32
CA SER A 140 -10.91 -20.91 3.11
C SER A 140 -10.69 -20.02 4.34
N GLU A 141 -11.46 -18.93 4.49
CA GLU A 141 -11.29 -17.92 5.53
C GLU A 141 -12.46 -17.88 6.53
N ASN A 142 -12.34 -18.59 7.67
CA ASN A 142 -13.35 -18.57 8.74
C ASN A 142 -13.33 -17.31 9.62
N LYS A 143 -12.28 -16.48 9.53
CA LYS A 143 -12.16 -15.13 10.10
C LYS A 143 -11.22 -14.32 9.22
N LYS A 144 -11.72 -13.22 8.63
CA LYS A 144 -10.91 -12.23 7.91
C LYS A 144 -10.32 -11.26 8.94
N PRO A 145 -9.00 -11.17 9.11
CA PRO A 145 -8.41 -10.02 9.79
C PRO A 145 -8.80 -8.74 9.05
N GLU A 146 -9.06 -7.66 9.80
CA GLU A 146 -9.53 -6.39 9.21
C GLU A 146 -8.46 -5.73 8.31
N SER A 147 -7.20 -6.13 8.44
CA SER A 147 -6.09 -5.70 7.59
C SER A 147 -4.93 -6.70 7.67
N GLY A 148 -4.16 -6.82 6.58
CA GLY A 148 -2.96 -7.65 6.58
C GLY A 148 -2.57 -8.16 5.20
N ILE A 149 -1.42 -8.83 5.16
CA ILE A 149 -0.92 -9.55 3.99
C ILE A 149 -0.94 -11.04 4.29
N PHE A 150 -1.71 -11.79 3.51
CA PHE A 150 -1.81 -13.23 3.63
C PHE A 150 -0.92 -13.91 2.62
N MET A 151 -0.09 -14.82 3.09
CA MET A 151 0.74 -15.67 2.25
C MET A 151 0.22 -17.10 2.27
N TYR A 152 -0.01 -17.61 1.07
CA TYR A 152 -0.48 -18.95 0.77
C TYR A 152 0.66 -19.72 0.12
N THR A 153 1.11 -20.80 0.73
CA THR A 153 2.08 -21.73 0.12
C THR A 153 1.36 -22.99 -0.32
N PHE A 154 1.56 -23.40 -1.58
CA PHE A 154 0.88 -24.53 -2.18
C PHE A 154 1.76 -25.78 -2.15
N HIS A 155 1.36 -26.77 -1.35
CA HIS A 155 2.00 -28.10 -1.41
C HIS A 155 1.53 -28.88 -2.62
N THR A 156 0.23 -28.84 -2.88
CA THR A 156 -0.36 -29.34 -4.12
C THR A 156 -0.71 -28.15 -4.99
N LYS A 157 0.04 -27.96 -6.07
CA LYS A 157 -0.09 -26.80 -6.93
C LYS A 157 -1.51 -26.69 -7.53
N PRO A 158 -2.20 -25.55 -7.39
CA PRO A 158 -3.55 -25.38 -7.91
C PRO A 158 -3.55 -25.40 -9.43
N LYS A 159 -4.67 -25.86 -10.01
CA LYS A 159 -4.99 -25.69 -11.44
C LYS A 159 -5.83 -24.44 -11.71
N GLY A 160 -6.35 -23.82 -10.65
CA GLY A 160 -7.10 -22.59 -10.74
C GLY A 160 -7.19 -21.92 -9.37
N ILE A 161 -7.27 -20.59 -9.39
CA ILE A 161 -7.41 -19.73 -8.21
C ILE A 161 -8.61 -18.84 -8.47
N LYS A 162 -9.57 -18.87 -7.54
CA LYS A 162 -10.77 -18.03 -7.55
C LYS A 162 -10.88 -17.21 -6.28
N TYR A 163 -11.43 -16.02 -6.41
CA TYR A 163 -11.68 -15.10 -5.31
C TYR A 163 -12.90 -14.24 -5.62
N GLU A 164 -13.82 -14.13 -4.67
CA GLU A 164 -15.13 -13.49 -4.81
C GLU A 164 -15.94 -14.01 -6.01
N GLY A 165 -15.77 -15.30 -6.33
CA GLY A 165 -16.38 -15.94 -7.50
C GLY A 165 -15.73 -15.59 -8.84
N GLU A 166 -14.73 -14.70 -8.87
CA GLU A 166 -13.96 -14.32 -10.05
C GLU A 166 -12.74 -15.24 -10.23
N VAL A 167 -12.34 -15.46 -11.48
CA VAL A 167 -11.11 -16.21 -11.81
C VAL A 167 -9.92 -15.27 -11.71
N VAL A 168 -9.02 -15.54 -10.77
CA VAL A 168 -7.75 -14.83 -10.64
C VAL A 168 -6.72 -15.39 -11.62
N TRP A 169 -6.66 -16.72 -11.70
CA TRP A 169 -5.79 -17.46 -12.61
C TRP A 169 -6.33 -18.87 -12.84
N GLU A 170 -6.13 -19.41 -14.05
CA GLU A 170 -6.46 -20.78 -14.42
C GLU A 170 -5.35 -21.36 -15.30
N SER A 171 -4.98 -22.61 -15.06
CA SER A 171 -3.86 -23.26 -15.74
C SER A 171 -4.18 -23.54 -17.20
N LEU A 172 -3.31 -23.12 -18.10
CA LEU A 172 -3.32 -23.60 -19.48
C LEU A 172 -2.50 -24.90 -19.61
N PRO A 173 -2.81 -25.77 -20.59
CA PRO A 173 -2.04 -26.99 -20.82
C PRO A 173 -0.54 -26.71 -21.02
N GLY A 174 0.31 -27.32 -20.20
CA GLY A 174 1.77 -27.17 -20.26
C GLY A 174 2.34 -25.95 -19.54
N GLU A 175 1.50 -25.10 -18.94
CA GLU A 175 1.97 -23.95 -18.16
C GLU A 175 2.55 -24.39 -16.81
N ALA A 176 3.57 -23.66 -16.34
CA ALA A 176 4.06 -23.82 -14.98
C ALA A 176 2.95 -23.49 -13.98
N LEU A 177 2.79 -24.35 -12.97
CA LEU A 177 1.81 -24.13 -11.91
C LEU A 177 2.43 -23.28 -10.78
N PRO A 178 1.63 -22.42 -10.12
CA PRO A 178 2.13 -21.52 -9.09
C PRO A 178 2.54 -22.30 -7.84
N ASP A 179 3.54 -21.78 -7.14
CA ASP A 179 4.02 -22.35 -5.88
C ASP A 179 3.47 -21.60 -4.66
N ARG A 180 3.15 -20.31 -4.85
CA ARG A 180 2.72 -19.41 -3.78
C ARG A 180 1.72 -18.37 -4.29
N MET A 181 1.00 -17.78 -3.35
CA MET A 181 0.16 -16.62 -3.58
C MET A 181 0.24 -15.68 -2.37
N LEU A 182 0.14 -14.38 -2.63
CA LEU A 182 -0.02 -13.34 -1.63
C LEU A 182 -1.35 -12.63 -1.89
N ARG A 183 -2.08 -12.31 -0.83
CA ARG A 183 -3.26 -11.45 -0.86
C ARG A 183 -3.03 -10.27 0.05
N ASP A 184 -3.31 -9.09 -0.44
CA ASP A 184 -3.24 -7.86 0.30
C ASP A 184 -4.65 -7.34 0.56
N GLU A 185 -5.11 -7.40 1.81
CA GLU A 185 -6.47 -6.95 2.16
C GLU A 185 -6.66 -5.45 1.98
N GLU A 186 -5.58 -4.67 2.14
CA GLU A 186 -5.67 -3.21 2.09
C GLU A 186 -5.93 -2.72 0.67
N THR A 187 -5.33 -3.39 -0.32
CA THR A 187 -5.37 -2.97 -1.72
C THR A 187 -6.17 -3.90 -2.62
N ASP A 188 -6.68 -5.00 -2.09
CA ASP A 188 -7.34 -6.09 -2.82
C ASP A 188 -6.47 -6.67 -3.96
N GLU A 189 -5.15 -6.51 -3.84
CA GLU A 189 -4.17 -7.08 -4.77
C GLU A 189 -3.94 -8.56 -4.44
N ILE A 190 -3.98 -9.41 -5.47
CA ILE A 190 -3.61 -10.81 -5.38
C ILE A 190 -2.39 -11.05 -6.25
N VAL A 191 -1.30 -11.52 -5.65
CA VAL A 191 -0.06 -11.81 -6.35
C VAL A 191 0.15 -13.32 -6.39
N VAL A 192 0.13 -13.91 -7.58
CA VAL A 192 0.37 -15.35 -7.77
C VAL A 192 1.80 -15.55 -8.24
N PHE A 193 2.60 -16.32 -7.50
CA PHE A 193 4.00 -16.55 -7.79
C PHE A 193 4.21 -17.89 -8.49
N PHE A 194 5.06 -17.87 -9.51
CA PHE A 194 5.55 -19.03 -10.25
C PHE A 194 7.06 -19.12 -10.09
N GLN A 195 7.71 -20.04 -10.80
CA GLN A 195 9.17 -20.21 -10.72
C GLN A 195 9.94 -19.06 -11.42
N ASP A 196 9.38 -18.52 -12.48
CA ASP A 196 10.01 -17.58 -13.41
C ASP A 196 9.29 -16.23 -13.51
N LYS A 197 8.00 -16.19 -13.16
CA LYS A 197 7.13 -15.03 -13.25
C LYS A 197 6.24 -14.87 -12.03
N TYR A 198 5.55 -13.74 -11.97
CA TYR A 198 4.43 -13.52 -11.08
C TYR A 198 3.28 -12.86 -11.83
N LEU A 199 2.07 -13.10 -11.36
CA LEU A 199 0.86 -12.45 -11.84
C LEU A 199 0.35 -11.53 -10.74
N VAL A 200 -0.04 -10.31 -11.09
CA VAL A 200 -0.71 -9.39 -10.16
C VAL A 200 -2.13 -9.18 -10.65
N SER A 201 -3.09 -9.56 -9.83
CA SER A 201 -4.50 -9.34 -10.06
C SER A 201 -5.01 -8.20 -9.18
N ARG A 202 -5.73 -7.25 -9.78
CA ARG A 202 -6.26 -6.05 -9.12
C ARG A 202 -7.72 -5.87 -9.50
N LYS A 203 -8.48 -5.16 -8.68
CA LYS A 203 -9.89 -4.81 -8.95
C LYS A 203 -9.98 -3.31 -9.22
N GLU A 204 -10.25 -2.95 -10.47
CA GLU A 204 -10.40 -1.56 -10.91
C GLU A 204 -11.83 -1.36 -11.41
N ASP A 205 -12.54 -0.37 -10.87
CA ASP A 205 -13.95 -0.09 -11.19
C ASP A 205 -14.88 -1.33 -11.10
N GLY A 206 -14.58 -2.22 -10.15
CA GLY A 206 -15.33 -3.45 -9.91
C GLY A 206 -15.00 -4.61 -10.87
N ILE A 207 -14.08 -4.41 -11.81
CA ILE A 207 -13.61 -5.42 -12.76
C ILE A 207 -12.23 -5.91 -12.32
N ARG A 208 -12.07 -7.23 -12.19
CA ARG A 208 -10.77 -7.84 -11.91
C ARG A 208 -9.94 -7.99 -13.19
N THR A 209 -8.75 -7.40 -13.19
CA THR A 209 -7.75 -7.53 -14.25
C THR A 209 -6.50 -8.21 -13.70
N SER A 210 -5.67 -8.78 -14.58
CA SER A 210 -4.46 -9.49 -14.20
C SER A 210 -3.33 -9.20 -15.17
N ASP A 211 -2.17 -8.82 -14.63
CA ASP A 211 -0.94 -8.55 -15.38
C ASP A 211 0.12 -9.59 -15.06
N VAL A 212 0.89 -10.01 -16.06
CA VAL A 212 1.99 -10.96 -15.90
C VAL A 212 3.33 -10.21 -15.95
N HIS A 213 4.21 -10.52 -15.01
CA HIS A 213 5.51 -9.88 -14.84
C HIS A 213 6.62 -10.91 -14.67
N GLU A 214 7.77 -10.64 -15.28
CA GLU A 214 8.98 -11.44 -15.06
C GLU A 214 9.67 -11.03 -13.74
N PHE A 215 10.34 -11.98 -13.09
CA PHE A 215 11.17 -11.64 -11.94
C PHE A 215 12.46 -10.95 -12.38
N THR A 216 12.71 -9.76 -11.83
CA THR A 216 14.05 -9.18 -11.79
C THR A 216 14.90 -9.90 -10.75
N GLN A 217 16.22 -9.72 -10.79
CA GLN A 217 17.11 -10.24 -9.74
C GLN A 217 16.71 -9.72 -8.34
N SER A 218 16.39 -8.42 -8.25
CA SER A 218 15.92 -7.79 -7.01
C SER A 218 14.66 -8.45 -6.47
N HIS A 219 13.67 -8.74 -7.33
CA HIS A 219 12.45 -9.45 -6.90
C HIS A 219 12.78 -10.81 -6.27
N ARG A 220 13.69 -11.57 -6.87
CA ARG A 220 14.09 -12.89 -6.35
C ARG A 220 14.77 -12.78 -4.99
N GLU A 221 15.66 -11.80 -4.82
CA GLU A 221 16.37 -11.56 -3.56
C GLU A 221 15.41 -11.17 -2.43
N ILE A 222 14.47 -10.25 -2.72
CA ILE A 222 13.42 -9.84 -1.80
C ILE A 222 12.60 -11.05 -1.35
N LEU A 223 12.06 -11.80 -2.31
CA LEU A 223 11.24 -12.97 -2.05
C LEU A 223 12.01 -14.00 -1.20
N ASN A 224 13.26 -14.30 -1.56
CA ASN A 224 14.09 -15.23 -0.77
C ASN A 224 14.30 -14.75 0.68
N SER A 225 14.47 -13.44 0.90
CA SER A 225 14.68 -12.86 2.23
C SER A 225 13.45 -12.96 3.14
N TYR A 226 12.25 -12.78 2.58
CA TYR A 226 11.00 -13.01 3.30
C TYR A 226 10.83 -14.48 3.64
N PHE A 227 10.99 -15.33 2.62
CA PHE A 227 10.65 -16.74 2.73
C PHE A 227 11.66 -17.54 3.55
N HIS A 228 12.89 -17.08 3.76
CA HIS A 228 13.80 -17.76 4.71
C HIS A 228 13.49 -17.44 6.17
N ASN A 229 12.87 -16.28 6.45
CA ASN A 229 12.61 -15.82 7.81
C ASN A 229 11.24 -16.26 8.34
N SER A 230 10.23 -16.39 7.49
CA SER A 230 8.86 -16.78 7.91
C SER A 230 8.73 -18.22 8.42
N PHE A 231 9.66 -19.12 8.06
CA PHE A 231 9.64 -20.54 8.48
C PHE A 231 10.47 -20.84 9.74
N ARG A 232 11.05 -19.82 10.38
CA ARG A 232 11.82 -20.00 11.65
C ARG A 232 11.01 -19.67 12.91
N SER A 233 9.77 -19.22 12.76
CA SER A 233 8.92 -18.72 13.86
C SER A 233 7.70 -19.61 14.15
N THR A 234 7.73 -20.88 13.72
CA THR A 234 6.74 -21.91 14.12
C THR A 234 7.43 -23.05 14.86
#